data_AF-A0A349W7W4-F1
#
_entry.id   AF-A0A349W7W4-F1
#
_cell.length_a   1.000
_cell.length_b   1.000
_cell.length_c   1.000
_cell.angle_alpha   90.00
_cell.angle_beta   90.00
_cell.angle_gamma   90.00
#
_symmetry.space_group_name_H-M   'P 1'
#
loop_
_entity.id
_entity.type
_entity.pdbx_description
1 polymer ?
#
loop_
_entity_poly.entity_id
_entity_poly.type
_entity_poly.pdbx_seq_one_letter_code
_entity_poly.pdbx_strand_id
1 'polypeptide(L)'
;MRPRHSRGSAVTTHPIDQDIQKVRLLPAVRAIVIPPCPESLLRLQAILAAPELDAGAIDQLASSDVAMAAALIRQANSPLYALAQPVQTVGMALTVLGLRPAVELLSAFITRHALQVRSPLLEHFWESSQRRAIACEHIGRQLYSFDPGLGYSLGRFCHVGMPVLVKAVRGYASTVTEAVARQDRTFTQTE
;
A
#
# COMPACT_ATOMS: atom_id res chain seq x y z
N MET A 1 19.17 40.66 12.53
CA MET A 1 18.64 39.49 13.28
C MET A 1 17.14 39.45 13.07
N ARG A 2 16.62 38.62 12.16
CA ARG A 2 15.17 38.46 11.90
C ARG A 2 14.72 37.10 12.45
N PRO A 3 13.57 36.98 13.13
CA PRO A 3 13.16 35.72 13.73
C PRO A 3 12.67 34.73 12.66
N ARG A 4 13.08 33.47 12.82
CA ARG A 4 12.61 32.32 12.05
C ARG A 4 11.14 32.07 12.37
N HIS A 5 10.26 32.18 11.37
CA HIS A 5 8.92 31.62 11.44
C HIS A 5 9.00 30.09 11.45
N SER A 6 8.67 29.48 12.57
CA SER A 6 8.32 28.06 12.67
C SER A 6 7.02 27.83 11.88
N ARG A 7 7.10 27.14 10.75
CA ARG A 7 5.90 26.60 10.10
C ARG A 7 5.43 25.41 10.94
N GLY A 8 4.55 25.68 11.90
CA GLY A 8 3.76 24.64 12.54
C GLY A 8 2.95 23.91 11.47
N SER A 9 2.99 22.57 11.49
CA SER A 9 2.10 21.73 10.70
C SER A 9 0.66 22.16 11.00
N ALA A 10 -0.01 22.78 10.02
CA ALA A 10 -1.41 23.11 10.13
C ALA A 10 -2.18 21.79 10.19
N VAL A 11 -2.52 21.34 11.41
CA VAL A 11 -3.52 20.30 11.62
C VAL A 11 -4.82 20.91 11.12
N THR A 12 -5.32 20.42 9.98
CA THR A 12 -6.65 20.76 9.52
C THR A 12 -7.63 20.29 10.59
N THR A 13 -8.42 21.20 11.15
CA THR A 13 -9.46 20.84 12.13
C THR A 13 -10.72 20.38 11.39
N HIS A 14 -10.56 19.50 10.40
CA HIS A 14 -11.69 19.03 9.63
C HIS A 14 -12.42 17.94 10.45
N PRO A 15 -13.76 17.90 10.49
CA PRO A 15 -14.52 16.89 11.24
C PRO A 15 -14.09 15.45 10.92
N ILE A 16 -13.76 15.20 9.65
CA ILE A 16 -13.24 13.89 9.17
C ILE A 16 -11.96 13.48 9.89
N ASP A 17 -11.06 14.42 10.24
CA ASP A 17 -9.81 14.10 10.91
C ASP A 17 -10.04 13.51 12.32
N GLN A 18 -11.08 13.98 13.01
CA GLN A 18 -11.48 13.43 14.31
C GLN A 18 -12.07 12.03 14.19
N ASP A 19 -12.90 11.80 13.16
CA ASP A 19 -13.48 10.48 12.91
C ASP A 19 -12.41 9.46 12.50
N ILE A 20 -11.46 9.85 11.65
CA ILE A 20 -10.30 9.01 11.30
C ILE A 20 -9.50 8.67 12.55
N GLN A 21 -9.25 9.63 13.45
CA GLN A 21 -8.53 9.37 14.70
C GLN A 21 -9.26 8.35 15.59
N LYS A 22 -10.58 8.49 15.76
CA LYS A 22 -11.39 7.52 16.52
C LYS A 22 -11.34 6.12 15.89
N VAL A 23 -11.53 6.03 14.58
CA VAL A 23 -11.53 4.75 13.84
C VAL A 23 -10.17 4.06 13.88
N ARG A 24 -9.06 4.81 13.87
CA ARG A 24 -7.69 4.25 13.99
C ARG A 24 -7.44 3.51 15.31
N LEU A 25 -8.18 3.85 16.37
CA LEU A 25 -8.06 3.17 17.67
C LEU A 25 -8.81 1.84 17.71
N LEU A 26 -9.71 1.58 16.75
CA LEU A 26 -10.49 0.35 16.71
C LEU A 26 -9.58 -0.86 16.43
N PRO A 27 -9.63 -1.92 17.26
CA PRO A 27 -8.82 -3.12 17.07
C PRO A 27 -9.03 -3.76 15.69
N ALA A 28 -10.26 -3.75 15.18
CA ALA A 28 -10.60 -4.29 13.86
C ALA A 28 -9.84 -3.59 12.73
N VAL A 29 -9.65 -2.27 12.81
CA VAL A 29 -8.93 -1.47 11.80
C VAL A 29 -7.43 -1.71 11.89
N ARG A 30 -6.89 -1.84 13.11
CA ARG A 30 -5.47 -2.15 13.33
C ARG A 30 -5.10 -3.58 12.91
N ALA A 31 -6.06 -4.49 12.94
CA ALA A 31 -5.89 -5.89 12.54
C ALA A 31 -6.05 -6.13 11.03
N ILE A 32 -6.34 -5.09 10.23
CA ILE A 32 -6.48 -5.22 8.78
C ILE A 32 -5.16 -5.73 8.18
N VAL A 33 -5.23 -6.91 7.56
CA VAL A 33 -4.13 -7.50 6.80
C VAL A 33 -4.42 -7.32 5.32
N ILE A 34 -3.61 -6.49 4.67
CA ILE A 34 -3.62 -6.34 3.22
C ILE A 34 -2.83 -7.52 2.64
N PRO A 35 -3.42 -8.36 1.78
CA PRO A 35 -2.67 -9.39 1.10
C PRO A 35 -1.74 -8.76 0.04
N PRO A 36 -0.49 -9.22 -0.11
CA PRO A 36 0.36 -8.87 -1.24
C PRO A 36 -0.24 -9.42 -2.54
N CYS A 37 0.09 -8.75 -3.64
CA CYS A 37 -0.25 -9.23 -4.97
C CYS A 37 0.55 -10.52 -5.29
N PRO A 38 -0.08 -11.58 -5.85
CA PRO A 38 0.61 -12.83 -6.18
C PRO A 38 1.84 -12.63 -7.09
N GLU A 39 1.73 -11.78 -8.09
CA GLU A 39 2.81 -11.44 -9.02
C GLU A 39 3.98 -10.77 -8.31
N SER A 40 3.70 -9.92 -7.30
CA SER A 40 4.75 -9.31 -6.47
C SER A 40 5.53 -10.37 -5.69
N LEU A 41 4.88 -11.45 -5.23
CA LEU A 41 5.55 -12.55 -4.54
C LEU A 41 6.43 -13.39 -5.46
N LEU A 42 6.01 -13.58 -6.71
CA LEU A 42 6.83 -14.24 -7.73
C LEU A 42 8.07 -13.40 -8.07
N ARG A 43 7.88 -12.08 -8.24
CA ARG A 43 9.00 -11.16 -8.46
C ARG A 43 9.94 -11.11 -7.26
N LEU A 44 9.41 -11.12 -6.04
CA LEU A 44 10.21 -11.19 -4.82
C LEU A 44 11.08 -12.45 -4.82
N GLN A 45 10.49 -13.62 -5.07
CA GLN A 45 11.23 -14.88 -5.16
C GLN A 45 12.35 -14.82 -6.20
N ALA A 46 12.10 -14.23 -7.37
CA ALA A 46 13.11 -14.07 -8.42
C ALA A 46 14.28 -13.18 -7.97
N ILE A 47 13.99 -12.06 -7.29
CA ILE A 47 15.02 -11.16 -6.75
C ILE A 47 15.85 -11.87 -5.67
N LEU A 48 15.20 -12.65 -4.80
CA LEU A 48 15.87 -13.37 -3.71
C LEU A 48 16.69 -14.57 -4.19
N ALA A 49 16.37 -15.12 -5.37
CA ALA A 49 17.13 -16.20 -5.99
C ALA A 49 18.40 -15.72 -6.71
N ALA A 50 18.57 -14.40 -6.89
CA ALA A 50 19.75 -13.83 -7.52
C ALA A 50 21.00 -14.00 -6.63
N PRO A 51 22.19 -14.20 -7.23
CA PRO A 51 23.44 -14.39 -6.47
C PRO A 51 23.84 -13.14 -5.67
N GLU A 52 23.47 -11.95 -6.15
CA GLU A 52 23.62 -10.68 -5.45
C GLU A 52 22.27 -9.99 -5.33
N LEU A 53 22.01 -9.44 -4.14
CA LEU A 53 20.74 -8.81 -3.84
C LEU A 53 20.72 -7.37 -4.35
N ASP A 54 19.81 -7.08 -5.28
CA ASP A 54 19.62 -5.73 -5.82
C ASP A 54 18.66 -4.90 -4.95
N ALA A 55 19.21 -3.91 -4.25
CA ALA A 55 18.46 -2.98 -3.41
C ALA A 55 17.45 -2.14 -4.20
N GLY A 56 17.79 -1.75 -5.43
CA GLY A 56 16.91 -0.98 -6.31
C GLY A 56 15.73 -1.82 -6.78
N ALA A 57 15.96 -3.10 -7.09
CA ALA A 57 14.88 -4.03 -7.44
C ALA A 57 13.91 -4.25 -6.26
N ILE A 58 14.42 -4.36 -5.02
CA ILE A 58 13.58 -4.46 -3.82
C ILE A 58 12.78 -3.19 -3.59
N ASP A 59 13.38 -2.01 -3.71
CA ASP A 59 12.68 -0.73 -3.57
C ASP A 59 11.57 -0.57 -4.60
N GLN A 60 11.86 -0.84 -5.87
CA GLN A 60 10.85 -0.80 -6.93
C GLN A 60 9.73 -1.81 -6.69
N LEU A 61 10.06 -3.04 -6.31
CA LEU A 61 9.07 -4.07 -6.04
C LEU A 61 8.17 -3.69 -4.87
N ALA A 62 8.76 -3.32 -3.73
CA ALA A 62 8.00 -3.00 -2.53
C ALA A 62 7.21 -1.70 -2.67
N SER A 63 7.74 -0.69 -3.38
CA SER A 63 6.98 0.52 -3.78
C SER A 63 5.82 0.17 -4.71
N SER A 64 5.95 -0.90 -5.48
CA SER A 64 4.90 -1.48 -6.31
C SER A 64 4.04 -2.53 -5.60
N ASP A 65 4.01 -2.64 -4.27
CA ASP A 65 3.06 -3.54 -3.61
C ASP A 65 2.59 -2.96 -2.28
N VAL A 66 1.27 -2.89 -2.08
CA VAL A 66 0.69 -2.21 -0.92
C VAL A 66 1.01 -2.91 0.37
N ALA A 67 0.94 -4.23 0.39
CA ALA A 67 1.21 -5.01 1.58
C ALA A 67 2.69 -4.91 1.96
N MET A 68 3.58 -4.97 0.97
CA MET A 68 5.02 -4.84 1.15
C MET A 68 5.43 -3.44 1.61
N ALA A 69 4.96 -2.39 0.92
CA ALA A 69 5.21 -1.00 1.31
C ALA A 69 4.75 -0.73 2.74
N ALA A 70 3.51 -1.11 3.05
CA ALA A 70 2.95 -0.89 4.38
C ALA A 70 3.69 -1.72 5.44
N ALA A 71 4.15 -2.93 5.14
CA ALA A 71 4.96 -3.72 6.06
C ALA A 71 6.30 -3.05 6.39
N LEU A 72 7.04 -2.61 5.37
CA LEU A 72 8.32 -1.94 5.56
C LEU A 72 8.17 -0.62 6.33
N ILE A 73 7.21 0.23 5.95
CA ILE A 73 6.97 1.51 6.62
C ILE A 73 6.53 1.30 8.07
N ARG A 74 5.67 0.33 8.36
CA ARG A 74 5.28 0.01 9.75
C ARG A 74 6.45 -0.51 10.57
N GLN A 75 7.28 -1.38 10.00
CA GLN A 75 8.44 -1.92 10.70
C GLN A 75 9.47 -0.82 11.01
N ALA A 76 9.74 0.05 10.03
CA ALA A 76 10.68 1.16 10.18
C ALA A 76 10.20 2.20 11.21
N ASN A 77 8.89 2.41 11.31
CA ASN A 77 8.27 3.28 12.33
C ASN A 77 8.07 2.61 13.68
N SER A 78 8.57 1.39 13.90
CA SER A 78 8.47 0.74 15.20
C SER A 78 9.34 1.49 16.23
N PRO A 79 8.98 1.44 17.54
CA PRO A 79 9.74 2.09 18.60
C PRO A 79 11.22 1.67 18.66
N LEU A 80 11.55 0.51 18.07
CA LEU A 80 12.91 -0.03 17.98
C LEU A 80 13.92 0.96 17.37
N TYR A 81 13.50 1.77 16.39
CA TYR A 81 14.40 2.66 15.65
C TYR A 81 14.45 4.09 16.21
N ALA A 82 13.64 4.42 17.23
CA ALA A 82 13.65 5.71 17.94
C ALA A 82 13.73 6.96 17.03
N LEU A 83 12.99 6.96 15.92
CA LEU A 83 13.08 8.01 14.90
C LEU A 83 12.48 9.34 15.38
N ALA A 84 13.19 10.44 15.09
CA ALA A 84 12.69 11.79 15.38
C ALA A 84 11.52 12.22 14.48
N GLN A 85 11.43 11.65 13.27
CA GLN A 85 10.35 11.86 12.31
C GLN A 85 9.92 10.52 11.71
N PRO A 86 8.61 10.30 11.47
CA PRO A 86 8.13 9.04 10.93
C PRO A 86 8.56 8.87 9.46
N VAL A 87 8.90 7.64 9.11
CA VAL A 87 9.12 7.17 7.74
C VAL A 87 7.80 7.21 6.96
N GLN A 88 7.83 7.77 5.76
CA GLN A 88 6.65 7.91 4.89
C GLN A 88 6.78 7.18 3.55
N THR A 89 7.98 6.77 3.16
CA THR A 89 8.25 6.09 1.88
C THR A 89 9.01 4.79 2.05
N VAL A 90 8.95 3.92 1.04
CA VAL A 90 9.67 2.64 1.02
C VAL A 90 11.18 2.85 1.02
N GLY A 91 11.71 3.75 0.19
CA GLY A 91 13.14 4.07 0.19
C GLY A 91 13.66 4.57 1.54
N MET A 92 12.87 5.41 2.25
CA MET A 92 13.20 5.79 3.63
C MET A 92 13.18 4.59 4.58
N ALA A 93 12.19 3.70 4.44
CA ALA A 93 12.11 2.49 5.24
C ALA A 93 13.31 1.58 5.02
N LEU A 94 13.73 1.35 3.77
CA LEU A 94 14.91 0.56 3.43
C LEU A 94 16.19 1.16 4.01
N THR A 95 16.29 2.49 4.03
CA THR A 95 17.43 3.21 4.64
C THR A 95 17.50 2.99 6.15
N VAL A 96 16.35 3.03 6.85
CA VAL A 96 16.28 2.82 8.31
C VAL A 96 16.47 1.35 8.69
N LEU A 97 15.81 0.44 7.98
CA LEU A 97 15.83 -1.00 8.27
C LEU A 97 17.15 -1.65 7.86
N GLY A 98 17.76 -1.17 6.78
CA GLY A 98 18.75 -1.91 6.02
C GLY A 98 18.10 -2.97 5.12
N LEU A 99 18.85 -3.37 4.10
CA LEU A 99 18.34 -4.24 3.04
C LEU A 99 18.02 -5.67 3.53
N ARG A 100 18.87 -6.23 4.40
CA ARG A 100 18.71 -7.61 4.89
C ARG A 100 17.48 -7.78 5.80
N PRO A 101 17.24 -6.95 6.83
CA PRO A 101 16.01 -7.02 7.62
C PRO A 101 14.75 -6.76 6.79
N ALA A 102 14.84 -5.88 5.78
CA ALA A 102 13.74 -5.65 4.86
C ALA A 102 13.39 -6.92 4.06
N VAL A 103 14.39 -7.62 3.51
CA VAL A 103 14.19 -8.88 2.80
C VAL A 103 13.61 -9.97 3.70
N GLU A 104 14.09 -10.10 4.93
CA GLU A 104 13.56 -11.08 5.88
C GLU A 104 12.07 -10.82 6.17
N LEU A 105 11.70 -9.55 6.38
CA LEU A 105 10.30 -9.14 6.57
C LEU A 105 9.45 -9.46 5.33
N LEU A 106 9.95 -9.13 4.13
CA LEU A 106 9.22 -9.36 2.89
C LEU A 106 9.07 -10.86 2.57
N SER A 107 10.10 -11.66 2.86
CA SER A 107 10.10 -13.11 2.64
C SER A 107 9.01 -13.83 3.43
N ALA A 108 8.64 -13.29 4.61
CA ALA A 108 7.53 -13.82 5.40
C ALA A 108 6.20 -13.81 4.64
N PHE A 109 6.02 -12.93 3.64
CA PHE A 109 4.83 -12.97 2.77
C PHE A 109 4.81 -14.22 1.89
N ILE A 110 5.94 -14.66 1.34
CA ILE A 110 5.99 -15.86 0.49
C ILE A 110 5.50 -17.07 1.29
N THR A 111 6.03 -17.27 2.49
CA THR A 111 5.64 -18.39 3.36
C THR A 111 4.16 -18.32 3.76
N ARG A 112 3.65 -17.12 4.09
CA ARG A 112 2.24 -16.94 4.48
C ARG A 112 1.26 -17.15 3.31
N HIS A 113 1.70 -16.94 2.08
CA HIS A 113 0.86 -17.00 0.88
C HIS A 113 1.06 -18.25 0.02
N ALA A 114 2.00 -19.14 0.38
CA ALA A 114 2.24 -20.40 -0.32
C ALA A 114 1.01 -21.35 -0.37
N LEU A 115 0.02 -21.14 0.50
CA LEU A 115 -1.15 -22.01 0.66
C LEU A 115 -2.49 -21.35 0.26
N GLN A 116 -2.50 -20.11 -0.25
CA GLN A 116 -3.77 -19.40 -0.52
C GLN A 116 -4.36 -19.74 -1.90
N VAL A 117 -5.68 -19.94 -1.94
CA VAL A 117 -6.47 -20.17 -3.16
C VAL A 117 -6.57 -18.87 -3.97
N ARG A 118 -6.27 -18.94 -5.27
CA ARG A 118 -6.38 -17.81 -6.20
C ARG A 118 -7.85 -17.41 -6.41
N SER A 119 -8.13 -16.11 -6.42
CA SER A 119 -9.45 -15.55 -6.70
C SER A 119 -9.36 -14.69 -7.97
N PRO A 120 -10.06 -15.03 -9.06
CA PRO A 120 -10.05 -14.24 -10.30
C PRO A 120 -10.44 -12.77 -10.08
N LEU A 121 -11.34 -12.52 -9.11
CA LEU A 121 -11.74 -11.17 -8.72
C LEU A 121 -10.56 -10.37 -8.16
N LEU A 122 -9.74 -11.00 -7.32
CA LEU A 122 -8.56 -10.34 -6.75
C LEU A 122 -7.47 -10.13 -7.80
N GLU A 123 -7.29 -11.07 -8.73
CA GLU A 123 -6.36 -10.91 -9.85
C GLU A 123 -6.72 -9.69 -10.73
N HIS A 124 -7.99 -9.59 -11.13
CA HIS A 124 -8.48 -8.43 -11.90
C HIS A 124 -8.31 -7.11 -11.13
N PHE A 125 -8.53 -7.14 -9.81
CA PHE A 125 -8.32 -6.00 -8.94
C PHE A 125 -6.85 -5.52 -8.97
N TRP A 126 -5.90 -6.44 -8.85
CA TRP A 126 -4.48 -6.12 -8.84
C TRP A 126 -4.03 -5.53 -10.18
N GLU A 127 -4.48 -6.13 -11.29
CA GLU A 127 -4.20 -5.65 -12.64
C GLU A 127 -4.74 -4.22 -12.85
N SER A 128 -6.00 -4.00 -12.48
CA SER A 128 -6.66 -2.69 -12.64
C SER A 128 -5.98 -1.61 -11.79
N SER A 129 -5.54 -1.96 -10.59
CA SER A 129 -4.81 -1.04 -9.70
C SER A 129 -3.40 -0.71 -10.22
N GLN A 130 -2.72 -1.67 -10.85
CA GLN A 130 -1.45 -1.44 -11.53
C GLN A 130 -1.59 -0.47 -12.72
N ARG A 131 -2.61 -0.67 -13.57
CA ARG A 131 -2.88 0.20 -14.71
C ARG A 131 -3.17 1.63 -14.26
N ARG A 132 -3.99 1.79 -13.20
CA ARG A 132 -4.29 3.10 -12.60
C ARG A 132 -3.04 3.76 -12.03
N ALA A 133 -2.17 3.02 -11.34
CA ALA A 133 -0.91 3.55 -10.81
C ALA A 133 -0.02 4.14 -11.91
N ILE A 134 0.16 3.40 -13.01
CA ILE A 134 0.95 3.86 -14.16
C ILE A 134 0.32 5.11 -14.78
N ALA A 135 -1.00 5.13 -14.93
CA ALA A 135 -1.71 6.29 -15.46
C ALA A 135 -1.56 7.52 -14.54
N CYS A 136 -1.75 7.35 -13.22
CA CYS A 136 -1.61 8.42 -12.24
C CYS A 136 -0.17 8.95 -12.16
N GLU A 137 0.83 8.08 -12.26
CA GLU A 137 2.24 8.49 -12.36
C GLU A 137 2.49 9.29 -13.63
N HIS A 138 2.02 8.80 -14.78
CA HIS A 138 2.19 9.47 -16.07
C HIS A 138 1.53 10.86 -16.08
N ILE A 139 0.30 10.96 -15.59
CA ILE A 139 -0.40 12.24 -15.41
C ILE A 139 0.36 13.13 -14.42
N GLY A 140 0.84 12.56 -13.31
CA GLY A 140 1.62 13.28 -12.31
C GLY A 140 2.87 13.94 -12.87
N ARG A 141 3.58 13.28 -13.80
CA ARG A 141 4.75 13.86 -14.50
C ARG A 141 4.40 15.08 -15.35
N GLN A 142 3.14 15.24 -15.77
CA GLN A 142 2.67 16.39 -16.54
C GLN A 142 2.20 17.55 -15.63
N LEU A 143 2.10 17.33 -14.32
CA LEU A 143 1.68 18.33 -13.34
C LEU A 143 2.92 18.94 -12.67
N TYR A 144 3.15 20.24 -12.89
CA TYR A 144 4.34 20.99 -12.41
C TYR A 144 4.58 20.98 -10.88
N SER A 145 3.65 20.49 -10.07
CA SER A 145 3.72 20.54 -8.60
C SER A 145 3.33 19.24 -7.91
N PHE A 146 3.34 18.12 -8.61
CA PHE A 146 2.94 16.83 -8.05
C PHE A 146 4.07 15.82 -8.18
N ASP A 147 4.41 15.14 -7.08
CA ASP A 147 5.40 14.07 -7.08
C ASP A 147 4.85 12.86 -7.85
N PRO A 148 5.48 12.44 -8.96
CA PRO A 148 5.05 11.26 -9.71
C PRO A 148 4.99 9.99 -8.86
N GLY A 149 5.89 9.83 -7.88
CA GLY A 149 5.88 8.70 -6.96
C GLY A 149 4.65 8.68 -6.05
N LEU A 150 4.15 9.86 -5.66
CA LEU A 150 2.86 9.97 -4.95
C LEU A 150 1.68 9.63 -5.87
N GLY A 151 1.76 9.97 -7.16
CA GLY A 151 0.77 9.57 -8.17
C GLY A 151 0.67 8.08 -8.35
N TYR A 152 1.82 7.43 -8.53
CA TYR A 152 1.92 5.99 -8.61
C TYR A 152 1.31 5.33 -7.36
N SER A 153 1.74 5.78 -6.18
CA SER A 153 1.24 5.31 -4.88
C SER A 153 -0.28 5.47 -4.76
N LEU A 154 -0.81 6.65 -5.09
CA LEU A 154 -2.24 6.94 -5.10
C LEU A 154 -2.99 5.92 -5.96
N GLY A 155 -2.60 5.78 -7.24
CA GLY A 155 -3.28 4.88 -8.15
C GLY A 155 -3.26 3.42 -7.68
N ARG A 156 -2.17 2.96 -7.07
CA ARG A 156 -2.11 1.62 -6.45
C ARG A 156 -3.06 1.48 -5.27
N PHE A 157 -3.11 2.49 -4.40
CA PHE A 157 -3.78 2.38 -3.10
C PHE A 157 -5.25 2.78 -3.10
N CYS A 158 -5.74 3.48 -4.13
CA CYS A 158 -7.12 3.99 -4.20
C CYS A 158 -8.20 2.96 -3.85
N HIS A 159 -7.99 1.68 -4.17
CA HIS A 159 -8.98 0.63 -3.93
C HIS A 159 -8.50 -0.49 -3.01
N VAL A 160 -7.44 -0.28 -2.22
CA VAL A 160 -6.89 -1.32 -1.33
C VAL A 160 -7.89 -1.83 -0.29
N GLY A 161 -8.99 -1.10 -0.03
CA GLY A 161 -10.09 -1.58 0.80
C GLY A 161 -10.83 -2.79 0.22
N MET A 162 -10.96 -2.91 -1.10
CA MET A 162 -11.69 -4.02 -1.74
C MET A 162 -11.11 -5.42 -1.41
N PRO A 163 -9.80 -5.69 -1.58
CA PRO A 163 -9.25 -7.01 -1.24
C PRO A 163 -9.37 -7.33 0.27
N VAL A 164 -9.36 -6.30 1.12
CA VAL A 164 -9.60 -6.46 2.56
C VAL A 164 -11.05 -6.88 2.81
N LEU A 165 -12.02 -6.19 2.20
CA LEU A 165 -13.44 -6.48 2.34
C LEU A 165 -13.82 -7.84 1.76
N VAL A 166 -13.25 -8.23 0.61
CA VAL A 166 -13.43 -9.58 0.02
C VAL A 166 -13.01 -10.68 1.00
N LYS A 167 -11.96 -10.44 1.79
CA LYS A 167 -11.46 -11.41 2.77
C LYS A 167 -12.22 -11.36 4.09
N ALA A 168 -12.62 -10.17 4.54
CA ALA A 168 -13.18 -9.95 5.86
C ALA A 168 -14.72 -10.05 5.92
N VAL A 169 -15.41 -9.77 4.81
CA VAL A 169 -16.88 -9.66 4.75
C VAL A 169 -17.44 -10.78 3.89
N ARG A 170 -18.23 -11.65 4.52
CA ARG A 170 -18.89 -12.78 3.83
C ARG A 170 -19.83 -12.26 2.75
N GLY A 171 -19.71 -12.78 1.53
CA GLY A 171 -20.58 -12.43 0.41
C GLY A 171 -20.18 -11.16 -0.35
N TYR A 172 -19.21 -10.38 0.14
CA TYR A 172 -18.79 -9.14 -0.51
C TYR A 172 -18.22 -9.36 -1.92
N ALA A 173 -17.55 -10.49 -2.17
CA ALA A 173 -17.11 -10.85 -3.52
C ALA A 173 -18.26 -10.91 -4.54
N SER A 174 -19.43 -11.39 -4.12
CA SER A 174 -20.63 -11.43 -4.97
C SER A 174 -21.15 -10.02 -5.25
N THR A 175 -21.18 -9.16 -4.22
CA THR A 175 -21.56 -7.74 -4.36
C THR A 175 -20.68 -7.02 -5.38
N VAL A 176 -19.36 -7.20 -5.28
CA VAL A 176 -18.42 -6.59 -6.24
C VAL A 176 -18.64 -7.15 -7.66
N THR A 177 -18.85 -8.46 -7.79
CA THR A 177 -19.12 -9.09 -9.09
C THR A 177 -20.39 -8.53 -9.73
N GLU A 178 -21.45 -8.35 -8.94
CA GLU A 178 -22.69 -7.72 -9.37
C GLU A 178 -22.48 -6.25 -9.77
N ALA A 179 -21.72 -5.50 -8.97
CA ALA A 179 -21.43 -4.09 -9.23
C ALA A 179 -20.61 -3.87 -10.52
N VAL A 180 -19.74 -4.82 -10.90
CA VAL A 180 -18.99 -4.79 -12.17
C VAL A 180 -19.87 -5.20 -13.37
N ALA A 181 -20.83 -6.10 -13.17
CA ALA A 181 -21.67 -6.63 -14.25
C ALA A 181 -22.84 -5.70 -14.62
N ARG A 182 -23.31 -4.87 -13.67
CA ARG A 182 -24.44 -3.97 -13.86
C ARG A 182 -24.09 -2.71 -14.65
N GLN A 183 -24.99 -2.31 -15.55
CA GLN A 183 -24.90 -1.08 -16.33
C GLN A 183 -25.99 -0.05 -15.94
N ASP A 184 -26.96 -0.48 -15.13
CA ASP A 184 -28.17 0.28 -14.75
C ASP A 184 -27.95 1.25 -13.57
N ARG A 185 -26.85 1.08 -12.81
CA ARG A 185 -26.51 1.91 -11.65
C ARG A 185 -25.00 1.96 -11.42
N THR A 186 -24.53 2.94 -10.66
CA THR A 186 -23.10 3.07 -10.38
C THR A 186 -22.61 1.99 -9.41
N PHE A 187 -21.29 1.75 -9.39
CA PHE A 187 -20.64 0.80 -8.49
C PHE A 187 -21.02 1.05 -7.01
N THR A 188 -20.93 2.31 -6.58
CA THR A 188 -21.29 2.75 -5.22
C THR A 188 -22.78 2.69 -4.88
N GLN A 189 -23.66 2.54 -5.87
CA GLN A 189 -25.10 2.29 -5.62
C GLN A 189 -25.40 0.79 -5.44
N THR A 190 -24.44 -0.07 -5.76
CA THR A 190 -24.55 -1.53 -5.63
C THR A 190 -23.77 -2.05 -4.41
N GLU A 191 -22.67 -1.37 -4.06
CA GLU A 191 -21.84 -1.64 -2.87
C GLU A 191 -22.41 -1.08 -1.56
#